data_AF-A0A5J4T071-F1
#
_entry.id   AF-A0A5J4T071-F1
#
_cell.length_a   1.000
_cell.length_b   1.000
_cell.length_c   1.000
_cell.angle_alpha   90.00
_cell.angle_beta   90.00
_cell.angle_gamma   90.00
#
_symmetry.space_group_name_H-M   'P 1'
#
loop_
_entity.id
_entity.type
_entity.pdbx_description
1 polymer ?
#
loop_
_entity_poly.entity_id
_entity_poly.type
_entity_poly.pdbx_seq_one_letter_code
_entity_poly.pdbx_strand_id
1 'polypeptide(L)'
;MSKLLSRYIWLVDTISRAGSLTFEDINNKWRDSAYYDGKDIPLRTFHDHREAIDELFGIRIVCNKSNYQYRIEDNDEFKQNGVKKWLFETFSVSNLLRESEKIKDRIIVEDVPSAQTYLTDVIYAMRQNVKVSICYHPYHGDKQSDTRLLSR
;
A
#
# COMPACT_ATOMS: atom_id res chain seq x y z
N MET A 1 4.32 1.66 11.94
CA MET A 1 3.29 1.09 11.04
C MET A 1 2.44 0.09 11.80
N SER A 2 1.12 0.09 11.64
CA SER A 2 0.26 -0.85 12.39
C SER A 2 0.34 -2.26 11.79
N LYS A 3 0.32 -3.31 12.64
CA LYS A 3 0.37 -4.72 12.20
C LYS A 3 -0.74 -5.08 11.19
N LEU A 4 -1.91 -4.47 11.34
CA LEU A 4 -3.05 -4.66 10.42
C LEU A 4 -2.78 -4.08 9.03
N LEU A 5 -2.21 -2.87 8.95
CA LEU A 5 -1.91 -2.26 7.67
C LEU A 5 -0.87 -3.09 6.89
N SER A 6 0.17 -3.57 7.57
CA SER A 6 1.17 -4.47 6.96
C SER A 6 0.53 -5.75 6.43
N ARG A 7 -0.44 -6.33 7.16
CA ARG A 7 -1.20 -7.51 6.72
C ARG A 7 -2.06 -7.20 5.49
N TYR A 8 -2.69 -6.03 5.42
CA TYR A 8 -3.51 -5.64 4.28
C TYR A 8 -2.67 -5.46 3.01
N ILE A 9 -1.53 -4.76 3.15
CA ILE A 9 -0.57 -4.59 2.05
C ILE A 9 -0.10 -5.95 1.56
N TRP A 10 0.34 -6.82 2.48
CA TRP A 10 0.79 -8.17 2.16
C TRP A 10 -0.29 -8.98 1.42
N LEU A 11 -1.54 -8.91 1.86
CA LEU A 11 -2.63 -9.69 1.27
C LEU A 11 -2.92 -9.25 -0.18
N VAL A 12 -3.01 -7.94 -0.41
CA VAL A 12 -3.25 -7.39 -1.74
C VAL A 12 -2.09 -7.71 -2.68
N ASP A 13 -0.85 -7.51 -2.22
CA ASP A 13 0.34 -7.81 -3.01
C ASP A 13 0.44 -9.29 -3.37
N THR A 14 0.16 -10.17 -2.41
CA THR A 14 0.17 -11.63 -2.59
C THR A 14 -0.82 -12.08 -3.65
N ILE A 15 -2.06 -11.59 -3.59
CA ILE A 15 -3.11 -11.94 -4.58
C ILE A 15 -2.81 -11.31 -5.94
N SER A 16 -2.32 -10.07 -5.97
CA SER A 16 -1.98 -9.36 -7.21
C SER A 16 -0.91 -10.09 -8.01
N ARG A 17 0.19 -10.51 -7.37
CA ARG A 17 1.28 -11.24 -8.04
C ARG A 17 0.88 -12.63 -8.51
N ALA A 18 0.03 -13.32 -7.75
CA ALA A 18 -0.44 -14.65 -8.11
C ALA A 18 -1.58 -14.64 -9.13
N GLY A 19 -2.26 -13.49 -9.31
CA GLY A 19 -3.47 -13.35 -10.11
C GLY A 19 -4.71 -13.92 -9.41
N SER A 20 -4.65 -15.16 -8.93
CA SER A 20 -5.72 -15.78 -8.14
C SER A 20 -5.18 -16.87 -7.19
N LEU A 21 -5.75 -16.99 -5.99
CA LEU A 21 -5.32 -17.96 -4.97
C LEU A 21 -6.50 -18.54 -4.20
N THR A 22 -6.43 -19.79 -3.76
CA THR A 22 -7.39 -20.30 -2.76
C THR A 22 -7.10 -19.71 -1.38
N PHE A 23 -8.06 -19.79 -0.45
CA PHE A 23 -7.83 -19.39 0.94
C PHE A 23 -6.70 -20.20 1.61
N GLU A 24 -6.58 -21.48 1.25
CA GLU A 24 -5.51 -22.34 1.73
C GLU A 24 -4.14 -21.89 1.22
N ASP A 25 -4.02 -21.57 -0.08
CA ASP A 25 -2.79 -21.02 -0.64
C ASP A 25 -2.38 -19.70 0.02
N ILE A 26 -3.36 -18.85 0.34
CA ILE A 26 -3.13 -17.60 1.07
C ILE A 26 -2.54 -17.89 2.45
N ASN A 27 -3.14 -18.80 3.22
CA ASN A 27 -2.59 -19.15 4.55
C ASN A 27 -1.23 -19.85 4.47
N ASN A 28 -0.99 -20.67 3.46
CA ASN A 28 0.33 -21.26 3.23
C ASN A 28 1.39 -20.16 3.01
N LYS A 29 1.11 -19.19 2.14
CA LYS A 29 1.99 -18.04 1.93
C LYS A 29 2.10 -17.15 3.17
N TRP A 30 1.05 -17.05 3.98
CA TRP A 30 1.06 -16.27 5.22
C TRP A 30 2.06 -16.82 6.23
N ARG A 31 2.11 -18.16 6.39
CA ARG A 31 3.07 -18.84 7.27
C ARG A 31 4.53 -18.58 6.89
N ASP A 32 4.80 -18.47 5.59
CA ASP A 32 6.14 -18.18 5.07
C ASP A 32 6.47 -16.68 5.06
N SER A 33 5.52 -15.81 5.41
CA SER A 33 5.71 -14.36 5.36
C SER A 33 6.44 -13.82 6.60
N ALA A 34 7.15 -12.70 6.43
CA ALA A 34 7.77 -11.97 7.55
C ALA A 34 6.75 -11.38 8.56
N TYR A 35 5.45 -11.44 8.25
CA TYR A 35 4.37 -10.93 9.10
C TYR A 35 3.65 -12.01 9.90
N TYR A 36 4.07 -13.28 9.74
CA TYR A 36 3.46 -14.40 10.46
C TYR A 36 3.58 -14.21 11.98
N ASP A 37 2.44 -14.29 12.67
CA ASP A 37 2.34 -14.12 14.12
C ASP A 37 2.15 -15.46 14.86
N GLY A 38 2.50 -16.57 14.20
CA GLY A 38 2.39 -17.92 14.78
C GLY A 38 1.01 -18.56 14.58
N LYS A 39 0.09 -17.90 13.88
CA LYS A 39 -1.25 -18.42 13.60
C LYS A 39 -1.71 -18.09 12.19
N ASP A 40 -2.48 -19.02 11.62
CA ASP A 40 -3.20 -18.79 10.37
C ASP A 40 -4.23 -17.67 10.53
N ILE A 41 -4.54 -17.03 9.41
CA ILE A 41 -5.63 -16.07 9.35
C ILE A 41 -6.94 -16.87 9.41
N PRO A 42 -7.83 -16.63 10.39
CA PRO A 42 -9.14 -17.25 10.40
C PRO A 42 -9.98 -16.78 9.21
N LEU A 43 -10.82 -17.66 8.64
CA LEU A 43 -11.62 -17.33 7.45
C LEU A 43 -12.48 -16.07 7.64
N ARG A 44 -13.11 -15.94 8.81
CA ARG A 44 -13.88 -14.74 9.19
C ARG A 44 -13.02 -13.48 9.14
N THR A 45 -11.85 -13.53 9.80
CA THR A 45 -10.90 -12.41 9.82
C THR A 45 -10.40 -12.06 8.42
N PHE A 46 -10.17 -13.06 7.56
CA PHE A 46 -9.82 -12.83 6.17
C PHE A 46 -10.94 -12.10 5.40
N HIS A 47 -12.20 -12.49 5.60
CA HIS A 47 -13.33 -11.74 5.03
C HIS A 47 -13.38 -10.31 5.56
N ASP A 48 -13.27 -10.12 6.88
CA ASP A 48 -13.25 -8.79 7.50
C ASP A 48 -12.11 -7.92 6.94
N HIS A 49 -10.92 -8.49 6.75
CA HIS A 49 -9.77 -7.80 6.14
C HIS A 49 -10.06 -7.40 4.70
N ARG A 50 -10.74 -8.25 3.95
CA ARG A 50 -11.09 -8.01 2.56
C ARG A 50 -12.06 -6.85 2.41
N GLU A 51 -13.08 -6.78 3.25
CA GLU A 51 -14.02 -5.66 3.27
C GLU A 51 -13.31 -4.37 3.71
N ALA A 52 -12.45 -4.44 4.74
CA ALA A 52 -11.65 -3.29 5.16
C ALA A 52 -10.70 -2.79 4.05
N ILE A 53 -10.13 -3.69 3.24
CA ILE A 53 -9.30 -3.32 2.09
C ILE A 53 -10.12 -2.60 1.01
N ASP A 54 -11.35 -3.04 0.75
CA ASP A 54 -12.26 -2.34 -0.17
C ASP A 54 -12.61 -0.95 0.37
N GLU A 55 -12.97 -0.84 1.65
CA GLU A 55 -13.31 0.46 2.27
C GLU A 55 -12.13 1.45 2.29
N LEU A 56 -10.93 0.97 2.65
CA LEU A 56 -9.76 1.83 2.83
C LEU A 56 -9.09 2.20 1.51
N PHE A 57 -9.02 1.24 0.57
CA PHE A 57 -8.24 1.39 -0.67
C PHE A 57 -9.09 1.37 -1.94
N GLY A 58 -10.37 0.97 -1.86
CA GLY A 58 -11.20 0.69 -3.04
C GLY A 58 -10.68 -0.50 -3.84
N ILE A 59 -10.02 -1.46 -3.19
CA ILE A 59 -9.50 -2.67 -3.82
C ILE A 59 -10.43 -3.82 -3.45
N ARG A 60 -11.29 -4.20 -4.39
CA ARG A 60 -12.18 -5.33 -4.16
C ARG A 60 -11.49 -6.64 -4.51
N ILE A 61 -11.39 -7.52 -3.52
CA ILE A 61 -10.95 -8.91 -3.73
C ILE A 61 -12.21 -9.77 -3.79
N VAL A 62 -12.47 -10.38 -4.94
CA VAL A 62 -13.68 -11.19 -5.18
C VAL A 62 -13.36 -12.68 -5.07
N CYS A 63 -14.33 -13.46 -4.60
CA CYS A 63 -14.26 -14.92 -4.60
C CYS A 63 -14.99 -15.47 -5.83
N ASN A 64 -14.30 -16.27 -6.63
CA ASN A 64 -14.92 -17.08 -7.65
C ASN A 64 -15.55 -18.32 -7.00
N LYS A 65 -16.88 -18.38 -6.98
CA LYS A 65 -17.63 -19.47 -6.33
C LYS A 65 -17.45 -20.83 -7.00
N SER A 66 -16.97 -20.90 -8.25
CA SER A 66 -16.79 -22.19 -8.95
C SER A 66 -15.54 -22.94 -8.51
N ASN A 67 -14.49 -22.23 -8.09
CA ASN A 67 -13.21 -22.82 -7.71
C ASN A 67 -12.66 -22.30 -6.37
N TYR A 68 -13.44 -21.48 -5.66
CA TYR A 68 -13.10 -20.86 -4.37
C TYR A 68 -11.79 -20.06 -4.38
N GLN A 69 -11.39 -19.55 -5.55
CA GLN A 69 -10.21 -18.70 -5.68
C GLN A 69 -10.58 -17.23 -5.52
N TYR A 70 -9.68 -16.50 -4.88
CA TYR A 70 -9.74 -15.07 -4.64
C TYR A 70 -8.84 -14.34 -5.62
N ARG A 71 -9.35 -13.27 -6.22
CA ARG A 71 -8.62 -12.38 -7.14
C ARG A 71 -9.02 -10.93 -6.92
N ILE A 72 -8.18 -10.00 -7.33
CA ILE A 72 -8.55 -8.58 -7.37
C ILE A 72 -9.49 -8.37 -8.56
N GLU A 73 -10.62 -7.69 -8.32
CA GLU A 73 -11.55 -7.27 -9.37
C GLU A 73 -10.90 -6.14 -10.19
N ASP A 74 -10.85 -6.33 -11.51
CA ASP A 74 -10.38 -5.31 -12.45
C ASP A 74 -11.43 -4.18 -12.46
N ASN A 75 -11.15 -3.09 -11.74
CA ASN A 75 -11.96 -1.88 -11.77
C ASN A 75 -11.14 -0.76 -12.43
N ASP A 76 -11.69 -0.15 -13.49
CA ASP A 76 -11.07 0.97 -14.19
C ASP A 76 -10.80 2.17 -13.27
N GLU A 77 -11.54 2.32 -12.17
CA GLU A 77 -11.27 3.32 -11.13
C GLU A 77 -9.93 3.13 -10.41
N PHE A 78 -9.45 1.87 -10.27
CA PHE A 78 -8.13 1.58 -9.70
C PHE A 78 -7.01 1.94 -10.67
N LYS A 79 -7.23 1.75 -11.98
CA LYS A 79 -6.31 2.18 -13.04
C LYS A 79 -6.26 3.70 -13.18
N GLN A 80 -7.37 4.40 -12.91
CA GLN A 80 -7.46 5.86 -13.00
C GLN A 80 -7.01 6.59 -11.71
N ASN A 81 -7.08 5.98 -10.52
CA ASN A 81 -6.58 6.57 -9.28
C ASN A 81 -5.06 6.37 -9.11
N GLY A 82 -4.27 7.13 -9.88
CA GLY A 82 -2.81 7.11 -9.82
C GLY A 82 -2.23 7.29 -8.40
N VAL A 83 -2.92 8.03 -7.52
CA VAL A 83 -2.51 8.21 -6.12
C VAL A 83 -2.68 6.94 -5.28
N LYS A 84 -3.77 6.18 -5.46
CA LYS A 84 -4.01 4.93 -4.72
C LYS A 84 -3.04 3.84 -5.17
N LYS A 85 -2.81 3.74 -6.48
CA LYS A 85 -1.78 2.87 -7.07
C LYS A 85 -0.38 3.23 -6.58
N TRP A 86 -0.03 4.52 -6.55
CA TRP A 86 1.26 5.00 -6.04
C TRP A 86 1.46 4.75 -4.55
N LEU A 87 0.41 4.94 -3.72
CA LEU A 87 0.45 4.62 -2.30
C LEU A 87 0.73 3.12 -2.10
N PHE A 88 0.00 2.29 -2.84
CA PHE A 88 0.16 0.84 -2.81
C PHE A 88 1.55 0.42 -3.31
N GLU A 89 2.03 0.95 -4.43
CA GLU A 89 3.36 0.67 -4.98
C GLU A 89 4.48 1.08 -4.02
N THR A 90 4.37 2.26 -3.40
CA THR A 90 5.34 2.75 -2.41
C THR A 90 5.37 1.87 -1.16
N PHE A 91 4.20 1.40 -0.71
CA PHE A 91 4.11 0.48 0.43
C PHE A 91 4.59 -0.93 0.09
N SER A 92 4.28 -1.45 -1.09
CA SER A 92 4.74 -2.77 -1.56
C SER A 92 6.25 -2.82 -1.78
N VAL A 93 6.85 -1.76 -2.33
CA VAL A 93 8.32 -1.62 -2.43
C VAL A 93 8.95 -1.57 -1.04
N SER A 94 8.37 -0.79 -0.11
CA SER A 94 8.84 -0.70 1.27
C SER A 94 8.72 -2.04 2.03
N ASN A 95 7.69 -2.84 1.73
CA ASN A 95 7.50 -4.18 2.29
C ASN A 95 8.48 -5.21 1.71
N LEU A 96 8.67 -5.22 0.38
CA LEU A 96 9.64 -6.07 -0.31
C LEU A 96 11.06 -5.88 0.22
N LEU A 97 11.47 -4.62 0.41
CA LEU A 97 12.78 -4.27 0.96
C LEU A 97 12.95 -4.76 2.41
N ARG A 98 11.84 -4.85 3.16
CA ARG A 98 11.80 -5.36 4.54
C ARG A 98 11.85 -6.88 4.59
N GLU A 99 11.24 -7.58 3.63
CA GLU A 99 11.25 -9.04 3.49
C GLU A 99 12.61 -9.59 3.01
N SER A 100 13.41 -8.78 2.31
CA SER A 100 14.76 -9.19 1.88
C SER A 100 15.81 -9.03 2.99
N GLU A 101 15.84 -9.94 3.97
CA GLU A 101 16.86 -9.96 5.04
C GLU A 101 18.30 -9.92 4.51
N LYS A 102 18.56 -10.45 3.30
CA LYS A 102 19.89 -10.50 2.66
C LYS A 102 20.31 -9.25 1.87
N ILE A 103 19.41 -8.31 1.60
CA ILE A 103 19.70 -7.09 0.82
C ILE A 103 19.68 -5.83 1.70
N LYS A 104 19.15 -5.94 2.93
CA LYS A 104 19.02 -4.86 3.91
C LYS A 104 20.33 -4.14 4.23
N ASP A 105 21.47 -4.84 4.22
CA ASP A 105 22.80 -4.24 4.46
C ASP A 105 23.37 -3.49 3.24
N ARG A 106 22.69 -3.55 2.08
CA ARG A 106 23.11 -2.91 0.83
C ARG A 106 22.20 -1.76 0.41
N ILE A 107 21.07 -1.57 1.08
CA ILE A 107 20.08 -0.54 0.75
C ILE A 107 19.74 0.23 2.02
N ILE A 108 20.22 1.47 2.10
CA ILE A 108 19.75 2.44 3.10
C ILE A 108 18.38 2.90 2.63
N VAL A 109 17.33 2.36 3.26
CA VAL A 109 15.98 2.91 3.13
C VAL A 109 15.91 4.09 4.07
N GLU A 110 15.91 5.30 3.52
CA GLU A 110 15.61 6.49 4.32
C GLU A 110 14.24 6.31 4.96
N ASP A 111 14.16 6.39 6.29
CA ASP A 111 12.90 6.69 6.96
C ASP A 111 12.53 8.10 6.48
N VAL A 112 11.46 8.24 5.69
CA VAL A 112 11.00 9.53 5.17
C VAL A 112 9.74 9.91 5.98
N PRO A 113 9.88 10.52 7.18
CA PRO A 113 8.74 10.78 8.06
C PRO A 113 7.84 11.85 7.45
N SER A 114 8.38 12.68 6.55
CA SER A 114 7.68 13.74 5.83
C SER A 114 6.54 13.20 4.96
N ALA A 115 6.60 11.94 4.52
CA ALA A 115 5.52 11.31 3.76
C ALA A 115 4.28 11.04 4.61
N GLN A 116 4.40 10.81 5.92
CA GLN A 116 3.25 10.75 6.82
C GLN A 116 2.76 12.15 7.24
N THR A 117 3.69 13.09 7.40
CA THR A 117 3.36 14.44 7.89
C THR A 117 2.65 15.30 6.84
N TYR A 118 3.15 15.36 5.60
CA TYR A 118 2.67 16.36 4.62
C TYR A 118 1.75 15.77 3.55
N LEU A 119 1.73 14.46 3.37
CA LEU A 119 0.89 13.83 2.35
C LEU A 119 -0.61 14.02 2.64
N THR A 120 -0.99 13.98 3.92
CA THR A 120 -2.37 14.24 4.36
C THR A 120 -2.80 15.67 3.98
N ASP A 121 -1.92 16.65 4.19
CA ASP A 121 -2.17 18.06 3.86
C ASP A 121 -2.28 18.29 2.35
N VAL A 122 -1.43 17.63 1.56
CA VAL A 122 -1.48 17.68 0.08
C VAL A 122 -2.77 17.04 -0.45
N ILE A 123 -3.17 15.88 0.07
CA ILE A 123 -4.42 15.20 -0.31
C ILE A 123 -5.64 16.05 0.08
N TYR A 124 -5.63 16.64 1.28
CA TYR A 124 -6.68 17.56 1.72
C TYR A 124 -6.78 18.76 0.77
N ALA A 125 -5.66 19.36 0.40
CA ALA A 125 -5.62 20.50 -0.51
C ALA A 125 -6.18 20.16 -1.90
N MET A 126 -5.85 18.99 -2.44
CA MET A 126 -6.41 18.48 -3.69
C MET A 126 -7.94 18.30 -3.61
N ARG A 127 -8.47 17.75 -2.51
CA ARG A 127 -9.92 17.56 -2.32
C ARG A 127 -10.69 18.87 -2.21
N GLN A 128 -10.11 19.85 -1.53
CA GLN A 128 -10.73 21.17 -1.35
C GLN A 128 -10.44 22.12 -2.52
N ASN A 129 -9.70 21.65 -3.54
CA ASN A 129 -9.22 22.45 -4.65
C ASN A 129 -8.51 23.76 -4.21
N VAL A 130 -7.66 23.65 -3.18
CA VAL A 130 -6.88 24.77 -2.63
C VAL A 130 -5.39 24.63 -2.96
N LYS A 131 -4.71 25.77 -3.03
CA LYS A 131 -3.28 25.82 -3.38
C LYS A 131 -2.40 25.50 -2.16
N VAL A 132 -1.27 24.86 -2.40
CA VAL A 132 -0.24 24.57 -1.38
C VAL A 132 1.04 25.36 -1.68
N SER A 133 1.64 25.94 -0.63
CA SER A 133 2.98 26.51 -0.68
C SER A 133 3.97 25.51 -0.12
N ILE A 134 5.07 25.28 -0.82
CA ILE A 134 6.11 24.33 -0.42
C ILE A 134 7.42 25.10 -0.29
N CYS A 135 8.03 25.06 0.90
CA CYS A 135 9.40 25.47 1.09
C CYS A 135 10.32 24.35 0.58
N TYR A 136 10.84 24.53 -0.64
CA TYR A 136 11.71 23.56 -1.26
C TYR A 136 13.17 23.86 -0.92
N HIS A 137 13.88 22.82 -0.44
CA HIS A 137 15.32 22.86 -0.28
C HIS A 137 15.98 22.19 -1.48
N PRO A 138 16.73 22.94 -2.32
CA PRO A 138 17.33 22.39 -3.52
C PRO A 138 18.45 21.40 -3.22
N TYR A 139 18.59 20.39 -4.08
CA TYR A 139 19.57 19.31 -3.91
C TYR A 139 21.04 19.81 -3.90
N HIS A 140 21.34 20.92 -4.58
CA HIS A 140 22.67 21.55 -4.61
C HIS A 140 22.61 23.05 -4.26
N GLY A 141 22.13 23.42 -3.07
CA GLY A 141 22.26 24.81 -2.61
C GLY A 141 21.62 25.10 -1.26
N ASP A 142 22.19 26.07 -0.53
CA ASP A 142 21.76 26.40 0.84
C ASP A 142 20.49 27.26 0.92
N LYS A 143 20.00 27.80 -0.20
CA LYS A 143 18.86 28.73 -0.20
C LYS A 143 17.53 28.00 -0.43
N GLN A 144 16.72 27.92 0.62
CA GLN A 144 15.31 27.52 0.52
C GLN A 144 14.53 28.51 -0.36
N SER A 145 13.62 27.99 -1.18
CA SER A 145 12.75 28.79 -2.04
C SER A 145 11.29 28.38 -1.84
N ASP A 146 10.40 29.38 -1.72
CA ASP A 146 8.96 29.15 -1.59
C ASP A 146 8.35 28.95 -2.97
N THR A 147 7.85 27.74 -3.23
CA THR A 147 7.25 27.37 -4.52
C THR A 147 5.76 27.11 -4.34
N ARG A 148 4.94 27.82 -5.11
CA ARG A 148 3.48 27.63 -5.12
C ARG A 148 3.08 26.65 -6.22
N LEU A 149 2.49 25.53 -5.85
CA LEU A 149 1.89 24.62 -6.82
C LEU A 149 0.49 25.13 -7.16
N LEU A 150 0.32 25.66 -8.37
CA LEU A 150 -0.95 26.15 -8.90
C LEU A 150 -1.76 24.95 -9.43
N SER A 151 -2.87 24.59 -8.78
CA SER A 151 -3.91 23.81 -9.46
C SER A 151 -4.59 24.70 -10.51
N ARG A 152 -4.75 24.16 -11.72
CA ARG A 152 -5.60 24.75 -12.77
C ARG A 152 -7.03 24.29 -12.59
#